data_AF-A0A6C0CRV0-F1
#
_entry.id   AF-A0A6C0CRV0-F1
#
_cell.length_a   1.000
_cell.length_b   1.000
_cell.length_c   1.000
_cell.angle_alpha   90.00
_cell.angle_beta   90.00
_cell.angle_gamma   90.00
#
_symmetry.space_group_name_H-M   'P 1'
#
loop_
_entity.id
_entity.type
_entity.pdbx_description
1 polymer ?
#
loop_
_entity_poly.entity_id
_entity_poly.type
_entity_poly.pdbx_seq_one_letter_code
_entity_poly.pdbx_strand_id
1 'polypeptide(L)'
;MKLQSFLHDNVNLIEHYFCPTKHQINCSILQCGWTQLPKLPLHSFKNRLDQEIVEYCHRDLIYSYDCSNDAQRVYQKNWISDCINDAHYTVAFQEESLPIHRFPCTTEINEKRILNRIHYKINNRMFFIVEKEEDKWILYLKYQHVSNIDLDKMNEDWNQAFHQLSKTIYSSY
;
A
#
# COMPACT_ATOMS: atom_id res chain seq x y z
N MET A 1 -14.00 -1.04 -10.14
CA MET A 1 -13.10 0.13 -10.14
C MET A 1 -12.15 0.00 -11.33
N LYS A 2 -11.80 1.08 -12.05
CA LYS A 2 -10.89 0.97 -13.20
C LYS A 2 -9.53 1.54 -12.86
N LEU A 3 -8.47 0.72 -12.91
CA LEU A 3 -7.09 1.19 -12.71
C LEU A 3 -6.71 2.28 -13.71
N GLN A 4 -7.19 2.16 -14.96
CA GLN A 4 -6.98 3.13 -16.03
C GLN A 4 -7.29 4.58 -15.62
N SER A 5 -8.27 4.81 -14.74
CA SER A 5 -8.60 6.16 -14.29
C SER A 5 -7.52 6.84 -13.45
N PHE A 6 -6.57 6.06 -12.91
CA PHE A 6 -5.47 6.54 -12.09
C PHE A 6 -4.12 6.49 -12.82
N LEU A 7 -4.07 5.92 -14.03
CA LEU A 7 -2.85 5.80 -14.82
C LEU A 7 -2.66 7.05 -15.67
N HIS A 8 -2.18 8.11 -15.03
CA HIS A 8 -1.66 9.31 -15.69
C HIS A 8 -0.16 9.15 -16.01
N ASP A 9 0.40 10.08 -16.79
CA ASP A 9 1.83 10.11 -17.06
C ASP A 9 2.63 10.09 -15.74
N ASN A 10 3.60 9.18 -15.65
CA ASN A 10 4.52 8.94 -14.52
C ASN A 10 3.96 8.15 -13.32
N VAL A 11 2.70 7.71 -13.32
CA VAL A 11 2.19 6.81 -12.27
C VAL A 11 2.79 5.41 -12.43
N ASN A 12 3.47 4.93 -11.40
CA ASN A 12 4.03 3.57 -11.37
C ASN A 12 3.58 2.74 -10.15
N LEU A 13 2.85 3.35 -9.23
CA LEU A 13 2.35 2.71 -8.02
C LEU A 13 0.92 3.18 -7.72
N ILE A 14 0.02 2.23 -7.50
CA ILE A 14 -1.33 2.48 -6.99
C ILE A 14 -1.51 1.71 -5.68
N GLU A 15 -1.97 2.40 -4.64
CA GLU A 15 -2.32 1.82 -3.35
C GLU A 15 -3.82 2.05 -3.09
N HIS A 16 -4.56 0.99 -2.79
CA HIS A 16 -5.99 1.04 -2.54
C HIS A 16 -6.32 0.48 -1.16
N TYR A 17 -6.65 1.37 -0.24
CA TYR A 17 -6.90 1.10 1.16
C TYR A 17 -8.36 0.72 1.42
N PHE A 18 -8.54 -0.27 2.30
CA PHE A 18 -9.84 -0.64 2.87
C PHE A 18 -9.98 0.06 4.22
N CYS A 19 -10.92 0.99 4.34
CA CYS A 19 -11.11 1.80 5.53
C CYS A 19 -12.20 1.21 6.45
N PRO A 20 -12.08 1.30 7.78
CA PRO A 20 -13.08 0.79 8.71
C PRO A 20 -14.42 1.54 8.64
N THR A 21 -14.38 2.82 8.27
CA THR A 21 -15.54 3.70 8.24
C THR A 21 -15.75 4.26 6.85
N LYS A 22 -17.02 4.51 6.51
CA LYS A 22 -17.39 5.25 5.32
C LYS A 22 -16.94 6.70 5.45
N HIS A 23 -16.21 7.18 4.46
CA HIS A 23 -15.75 8.55 4.38
C HIS A 23 -16.62 9.34 3.42
N GLN A 24 -16.92 10.58 3.80
CA GLN A 24 -17.57 11.53 2.89
C GLN A 24 -16.55 12.07 1.89
N ILE A 25 -17.03 12.38 0.70
CA ILE A 25 -16.26 13.12 -0.32
C ILE A 25 -15.85 14.46 0.31
N ASN A 26 -14.55 14.79 0.29
CA ASN A 26 -13.92 15.97 0.91
C ASN A 26 -13.63 15.90 2.42
N CYS A 27 -13.49 14.71 3.01
CA CYS A 27 -13.01 14.61 4.39
C CYS A 27 -11.54 15.07 4.52
N SER A 28 -11.24 15.96 5.46
CA SER A 28 -9.88 16.46 5.71
C SER A 28 -8.99 15.44 6.44
N ILE A 29 -9.59 14.44 7.09
CA ILE A 29 -8.89 13.42 7.88
C ILE A 29 -9.38 12.04 7.43
N LEU A 30 -8.47 11.23 6.88
CA LEU A 30 -8.75 9.86 6.48
C LEU A 30 -8.30 8.88 7.56
N GLN A 31 -9.26 8.16 8.13
CA GLN A 31 -8.97 7.03 9.01
C GLN A 31 -8.91 5.74 8.19
N CYS A 32 -7.70 5.25 7.94
CA CYS A 32 -7.45 3.97 7.27
C CYS A 32 -7.14 2.82 8.24
N GLY A 33 -6.81 3.14 9.49
CA GLY A 33 -6.41 2.14 10.49
C GLY A 33 -7.60 1.47 11.19
N TRP A 34 -7.62 0.14 11.15
CA TRP A 34 -8.52 -0.71 11.90
C TRP A 34 -7.96 -0.99 13.29
N THR A 35 -8.80 -0.92 14.32
CA THR A 35 -8.42 -1.27 15.70
C THR A 35 -8.30 -2.78 15.91
N GLN A 36 -9.05 -3.56 15.14
CA GLN A 36 -8.97 -5.02 15.12
C GLN A 36 -8.80 -5.50 13.69
N LEU A 37 -7.93 -6.50 13.49
CA LEU A 37 -7.73 -7.12 12.20
C LEU A 37 -9.04 -7.81 11.76
N PRO A 38 -9.67 -7.41 10.65
CA PRO A 38 -10.82 -8.09 10.08
C PRO A 38 -10.49 -9.55 9.75
N LYS A 39 -11.50 -10.43 9.63
CA LYS A 39 -11.22 -11.79 9.15
C LYS A 39 -10.77 -11.69 7.70
N LEU A 40 -9.57 -12.19 7.43
CA LEU A 40 -8.98 -12.18 6.09
C LEU A 40 -9.02 -13.60 5.51
N PRO A 41 -9.18 -13.75 4.18
CA PRO A 41 -9.13 -15.05 3.53
C PRO A 41 -7.67 -15.49 3.35
N LEU A 42 -6.90 -15.56 4.45
CA LEU A 42 -5.45 -15.77 4.44
C LEU A 42 -5.02 -17.04 3.70
N HIS A 43 -5.85 -18.08 3.77
CA HIS A 43 -5.63 -19.38 3.12
C HIS A 43 -5.81 -19.32 1.59
N SER A 44 -6.44 -18.28 1.05
CA SER A 44 -6.65 -18.12 -0.39
C SER A 44 -5.43 -17.56 -1.12
N PHE A 45 -4.49 -16.93 -0.40
CA PHE A 45 -3.32 -16.32 -1.01
C PHE A 45 -2.11 -17.26 -0.96
N LYS A 46 -1.55 -17.55 -2.14
CA LYS A 46 -0.31 -18.33 -2.27
C LYS A 46 0.86 -17.36 -2.18
N ASN A 47 1.84 -17.66 -1.34
CA ASN A 47 3.06 -16.85 -1.09
C ASN A 47 2.82 -15.65 -0.15
N ARG A 48 2.78 -15.98 1.14
CA ARG A 48 2.89 -15.04 2.25
C ARG A 48 4.35 -14.70 2.50
N LEU A 49 4.68 -13.42 2.59
CA LEU A 49 5.98 -12.92 3.01
C LEU A 49 5.78 -11.98 4.20
N ASP A 50 6.36 -12.32 5.34
CA ASP A 50 6.34 -11.51 6.56
C ASP A 50 7.62 -10.69 6.64
N GLN A 51 7.49 -9.42 7.02
CA GLN A 51 8.60 -8.49 7.17
C GLN A 51 8.42 -7.66 8.43
N GLU A 52 9.53 -7.45 9.14
CA GLU A 52 9.65 -6.49 10.22
C GLU A 52 10.45 -5.30 9.70
N ILE A 53 9.81 -4.16 9.55
CA ILE A 53 10.36 -3.01 8.84
C ILE A 53 10.52 -1.84 9.80
N VAL A 54 11.68 -1.19 9.74
CA VAL A 54 11.93 0.12 10.34
C VAL A 54 12.13 1.14 9.23
N GLU A 55 11.28 2.16 9.20
CA GLU A 55 11.38 3.27 8.26
C GLU A 55 11.82 4.55 8.98
N TYR A 56 12.68 5.32 8.32
CA TYR A 56 13.11 6.65 8.73
C TYR A 56 12.76 7.64 7.62
N CYS A 57 12.01 8.68 7.96
CA CYS A 57 11.58 9.72 7.03
C CYS A 57 12.45 10.96 7.21
N HIS A 58 12.99 11.48 6.12
CA HIS A 58 13.65 12.78 6.07
C HIS A 58 13.17 13.56 4.84
N ARG A 59 12.34 14.59 5.06
CA ARG A 59 11.62 15.32 4.02
C ARG A 59 10.84 14.33 3.14
N ASP A 60 11.14 14.26 1.85
CA ASP A 60 10.47 13.39 0.88
C ASP A 60 11.14 12.02 0.73
N LEU A 61 12.24 11.78 1.46
CA LEU A 61 12.98 10.52 1.41
C LEU A 61 12.56 9.59 2.53
N ILE A 62 12.38 8.32 2.17
CA ILE A 62 12.10 7.23 3.08
C ILE A 62 13.25 6.22 2.97
N TYR A 63 13.96 6.02 4.08
CA TYR A 63 14.87 4.90 4.24
C TYR A 63 14.12 3.77 4.94
N SER A 64 14.09 2.60 4.32
CA SER A 64 13.46 1.39 4.85
C SER A 64 14.52 0.33 5.07
N TYR A 65 14.50 -0.28 6.26
CA TYR A 65 15.31 -1.44 6.62
C TYR A 65 14.40 -2.59 7.03
N ASP A 66 14.54 -3.72 6.35
CA ASP A 66 13.85 -4.96 6.67
C ASP A 66 14.73 -5.81 7.59
N CYS A 67 14.35 -5.90 8.87
CA CYS A 67 15.05 -6.67 9.89
C CYS A 67 15.00 -8.19 9.64
N SER A 68 14.12 -8.66 8.75
CA SER A 68 13.96 -10.10 8.48
C SER A 68 15.02 -10.65 7.52
N ASN A 69 15.64 -9.80 6.70
CA ASN A 69 16.59 -10.21 5.66
C ASN A 69 17.74 -9.22 5.43
N ASP A 70 17.89 -8.22 6.30
CA ASP A 70 18.87 -7.14 6.22
C ASP A 70 18.79 -6.27 4.95
N ALA A 71 17.67 -6.31 4.23
CA ALA A 71 17.49 -5.52 3.02
C ALA A 71 17.32 -4.04 3.37
N GLN A 72 18.01 -3.20 2.61
CA GLN A 72 17.96 -1.74 2.73
C GLN A 72 17.44 -1.14 1.42
N ARG A 73 16.57 -0.14 1.53
CA ARG A 73 16.07 0.60 0.38
C ARG A 73 15.88 2.06 0.75
N VAL A 74 16.24 2.95 -0.17
CA VAL A 74 15.84 4.36 -0.12
C VAL A 74 14.91 4.62 -1.27
N TYR A 75 13.82 5.32 -1.00
CA TYR A 75 12.86 5.69 -2.02
C TYR A 75 12.16 7.00 -1.68
N GLN A 76 11.55 7.61 -2.69
CA GLN A 76 10.63 8.73 -2.54
C GLN A 76 9.29 8.37 -3.20
N LYS A 77 8.19 8.87 -2.63
CA LYS A 77 6.85 8.70 -3.16
C LYS A 77 6.25 10.07 -3.45
N ASN A 78 6.16 10.42 -4.74
CA ASN A 78 5.48 11.64 -5.17
C ASN A 78 4.00 11.33 -5.36
N TRP A 79 3.15 11.97 -4.58
CA TRP A 79 1.70 11.89 -4.70
C TRP A 79 1.24 12.57 -6.00
N ILE A 80 0.48 11.86 -6.82
CA ILE A 80 -0.02 12.37 -8.11
C ILE A 80 -1.52 12.66 -8.02
N SER A 81 -2.29 11.69 -7.54
CA SER A 81 -3.73 11.83 -7.40
C SER A 81 -4.27 10.85 -6.37
N ASP A 82 -5.46 11.15 -5.86
CA ASP A 82 -6.21 10.24 -5.02
C ASP A 82 -7.71 10.29 -5.30
N CYS A 83 -8.43 9.34 -4.71
CA CYS A 83 -9.88 9.27 -4.78
C CYS A 83 -10.41 8.56 -3.54
N ILE A 84 -11.42 9.17 -2.92
CA ILE A 84 -12.16 8.59 -1.80
C ILE A 84 -13.51 8.12 -2.34
N ASN A 85 -13.84 6.87 -2.06
CA ASN A 85 -15.15 6.30 -2.39
C ASN A 85 -15.66 5.48 -1.21
N ASP A 86 -16.53 6.09 -0.40
CA ASP A 86 -17.17 5.44 0.75
C ASP A 86 -16.12 4.86 1.72
N ALA A 87 -16.07 3.53 1.90
CA ALA A 87 -15.09 2.86 2.76
C ALA A 87 -13.74 2.55 2.05
N HIS A 88 -13.45 3.21 0.94
CA HIS A 88 -12.26 2.94 0.13
C HIS A 88 -11.49 4.21 -0.17
N TYR A 89 -10.17 4.11 -0.11
CA TYR A 89 -9.26 5.20 -0.48
C TYR A 89 -8.22 4.72 -1.47
N THR A 90 -8.12 5.37 -2.63
CA THR A 90 -7.13 5.02 -3.66
C THR A 90 -6.15 6.17 -3.82
N VAL A 91 -4.86 5.85 -3.89
CA VAL A 91 -3.80 6.82 -4.13
C VAL A 91 -2.88 6.33 -5.23
N ALA A 92 -2.53 7.23 -6.14
CA ALA A 92 -1.57 7.02 -7.20
C ALA A 92 -0.29 7.80 -6.91
N PHE A 93 0.84 7.12 -7.07
CA PHE A 93 2.17 7.66 -6.82
C PHE A 93 3.09 7.44 -8.02
N GLN A 94 4.08 8.33 -8.12
CA GLN A 94 5.36 8.02 -8.72
C GLN A 94 6.35 7.67 -7.60
N GLU A 95 6.66 6.38 -7.47
CA GLU A 95 7.67 5.85 -6.55
C GLU A 95 9.02 5.74 -7.28
N GLU A 96 10.05 6.38 -6.75
CA GLU A 96 11.40 6.28 -7.29
C GLU A 96 12.33 5.63 -6.25
N SER A 97 12.98 4.53 -6.66
CA SER A 97 14.06 3.94 -5.86
C SER A 97 15.34 4.74 -6.06
N LEU A 98 15.99 5.09 -4.97
CA LEU A 98 17.23 5.85 -4.98
C LEU A 98 18.37 5.01 -4.37
N PRO A 99 19.63 5.28 -4.75
CA PRO A 99 20.78 4.69 -4.08
C PRO A 99 20.78 5.00 -2.58
N ILE A 100 21.20 4.04 -1.76
CA ILE A 100 21.13 4.13 -0.29
C ILE A 100 21.88 5.37 0.26
N HIS A 101 23.03 5.70 -0.32
CA HIS A 101 23.84 6.85 0.08
C HIS A 101 23.17 8.22 -0.17
N ARG A 102 22.02 8.26 -0.84
CA ARG A 102 21.24 9.50 -1.03
C ARG A 102 20.46 9.87 0.23
N PHE A 103 20.22 8.92 1.14
CA PHE A 103 19.65 9.26 2.43
C PHE A 103 20.71 9.96 3.29
N PRO A 104 20.41 11.15 3.85
CA PRO A 104 21.42 11.94 4.54
C PRO A 104 21.83 11.32 5.87
N CYS A 105 23.12 11.40 6.18
CA CYS A 105 23.65 11.12 7.52
C CYS A 105 23.34 12.29 8.45
N THR A 106 22.09 12.39 8.90
CA THR A 106 21.60 13.47 9.76
C THR A 106 20.87 12.93 10.98
N THR A 107 20.88 13.70 12.06
CA THR A 107 20.01 13.47 13.22
C THR A 107 18.62 14.10 13.05
N GLU A 108 18.43 14.90 12.00
CA GLU A 108 17.16 15.57 11.66
C GLU A 108 16.17 14.59 11.01
N ILE A 109 15.77 13.57 11.73
CA ILE A 109 14.73 12.62 11.28
C ILE A 109 13.37 13.22 11.59
N ASN A 110 12.50 13.31 10.59
CA ASN A 110 11.14 13.82 10.74
C ASN A 110 10.27 12.81 11.49
N GLU A 111 10.39 11.54 11.12
CA GLU A 111 9.55 10.47 11.62
C GLU A 111 10.31 9.14 11.59
N LYS A 112 10.05 8.30 12.59
CA LYS A 112 10.50 6.91 12.62
C LYS A 112 9.27 6.02 12.76
N ARG A 113 9.13 5.05 11.86
CA ARG A 113 8.03 4.09 11.86
C ARG A 113 8.58 2.68 12.07
N ILE A 114 7.88 1.90 12.90
CA ILE A 114 8.17 0.48 13.11
C ILE A 114 6.89 -0.26 12.78
N LEU A 115 6.94 -1.11 11.75
CA LEU A 115 5.76 -1.78 11.25
C LEU A 115 6.04 -3.25 10.93
N ASN A 116 5.04 -4.09 11.19
CA ASN A 116 5.02 -5.46 10.72
C ASN A 116 4.19 -5.51 9.44
N ARG A 117 4.79 -5.91 8.33
CA ARG A 117 4.14 -5.96 7.03
C ARG A 117 4.05 -7.40 6.54
N ILE A 118 2.85 -7.79 6.13
CA ILE A 118 2.60 -9.08 5.49
C ILE A 118 2.19 -8.84 4.05
N HIS A 119 2.94 -9.41 3.12
CA HIS A 119 2.65 -9.40 1.70
C HIS A 119 1.97 -10.70 1.29
N TYR A 120 0.79 -10.58 0.71
CA TYR A 120 0.10 -11.67 0.02
C TYR A 120 0.19 -11.43 -1.48
N LYS A 121 0.98 -12.24 -2.17
CA LYS A 121 1.15 -12.11 -3.62
C LYS A 121 -0.12 -12.57 -4.35
N ILE A 122 -0.67 -11.68 -5.18
CA ILE A 122 -1.79 -12.01 -6.08
C ILE A 122 -1.22 -12.40 -7.44
N ASN A 123 -0.38 -11.53 -7.99
CA ASN A 123 0.42 -11.80 -9.18
C ASN A 123 1.78 -11.07 -9.06
N ASN A 124 2.56 -10.96 -10.14
CA ASN A 124 3.88 -10.32 -10.09
C ASN A 124 3.83 -8.79 -9.87
N ARG A 125 2.66 -8.18 -9.98
CA ARG A 125 2.47 -6.72 -9.90
C ARG A 125 1.46 -6.31 -8.86
N MET A 126 0.70 -7.25 -8.32
CA MET A 126 -0.35 -7.00 -7.36
C MET A 126 -0.13 -7.79 -6.08
N PHE A 127 -0.26 -7.08 -4.98
CA PHE A 127 -0.09 -7.61 -3.64
C PHE A 127 -1.24 -7.11 -2.78
N PHE A 128 -1.76 -7.98 -1.93
CA PHE A 128 -2.55 -7.55 -0.80
C PHE A 128 -1.62 -7.39 0.40
N ILE A 129 -1.63 -6.22 1.01
CA ILE A 129 -0.74 -5.86 2.10
C ILE A 129 -1.56 -5.70 3.38
N VAL A 130 -1.05 -6.32 4.44
CA VAL A 130 -1.52 -6.15 5.81
C VAL A 130 -0.38 -5.57 6.63
N GLU A 131 -0.55 -4.34 7.09
CA GLU A 131 0.42 -3.69 7.97
C GLU A 131 -0.14 -3.59 9.38
N LYS A 132 0.73 -3.80 10.35
CA LYS A 132 0.49 -3.43 11.74
C LYS A 132 1.49 -2.37 12.13
N GLU A 133 0.99 -1.19 12.45
CA GLU A 133 1.76 -0.08 13.01
C GLU A 133 1.15 0.27 14.36
N GLU A 134 1.94 0.15 15.42
CA GLU A 134 1.46 0.25 16.80
C GLU A 134 0.24 -0.66 17.05
N ASP A 135 -0.92 -0.07 17.40
CA ASP A 135 -2.18 -0.76 17.67
C ASP A 135 -3.18 -0.68 16.51
N LYS A 136 -2.74 -0.26 15.31
CA LYS A 136 -3.59 -0.13 14.12
C LYS A 136 -3.18 -1.10 13.03
N TRP A 137 -4.19 -1.63 12.35
CA TRP A 137 -4.04 -2.46 11.16
C TRP A 137 -4.41 -1.67 9.93
N ILE A 138 -3.52 -1.65 8.93
CA ILE A 138 -3.77 -0.99 7.64
C ILE A 138 -3.82 -2.09 6.58
N LEU A 139 -4.87 -2.06 5.76
CA LEU A 139 -5.14 -3.06 4.73
C LEU A 139 -5.21 -2.36 3.38
N TYR A 140 -4.43 -2.82 2.42
CA TYR A 140 -4.50 -2.24 1.08
C TYR A 140 -4.05 -3.19 -0.03
N LEU A 141 -4.61 -2.98 -1.23
CA LEU A 141 -4.11 -3.55 -2.46
C LEU A 141 -3.02 -2.64 -3.04
N LYS A 142 -1.88 -3.22 -3.41
CA LYS A 142 -0.76 -2.55 -4.04
C LYS A 142 -0.63 -3.04 -5.48
N TYR A 143 -0.62 -2.12 -6.46
CA TYR A 143 -0.34 -2.42 -7.87
C TYR A 143 0.87 -1.64 -8.37
N GLN A 144 1.83 -2.36 -8.97
CA GLN A 144 3.03 -1.81 -9.59
C GLN A 144 2.90 -1.77 -11.11
N HIS A 145 2.72 -0.57 -11.65
CA HIS A 145 2.48 -0.33 -13.07
C HIS A 145 3.78 -0.19 -13.87
N VAL A 146 3.75 -0.65 -15.13
CA VAL A 146 4.73 -0.32 -16.17
C VAL A 146 4.00 -0.16 -17.49
N SER A 147 4.57 0.62 -18.41
CA SER A 147 3.95 0.97 -19.70
C SER A 147 3.65 -0.24 -20.60
N ASN A 148 4.48 -1.29 -20.57
CA ASN A 148 4.38 -2.42 -21.48
C ASN A 148 3.55 -3.57 -20.88
N ILE A 149 2.28 -3.30 -20.57
CA ILE A 149 1.39 -4.32 -20.00
C ILE A 149 0.00 -4.33 -20.60
N ASP A 150 -0.59 -5.51 -20.62
CA ASP A 150 -2.01 -5.72 -20.89
C ASP A 150 -2.86 -5.16 -19.73
N LEU A 151 -3.35 -3.94 -19.91
CA LEU A 151 -4.15 -3.23 -18.91
C LEU A 151 -5.51 -3.87 -18.68
N ASP A 152 -6.08 -4.54 -19.69
CA ASP A 152 -7.42 -5.14 -19.57
C ASP A 152 -7.35 -6.34 -18.63
N LYS A 153 -6.36 -7.21 -18.84
CA LYS A 153 -6.09 -8.32 -17.91
C LYS A 153 -5.78 -7.83 -16.49
N MET A 154 -4.99 -6.77 -16.35
CA MET A 154 -4.69 -6.21 -15.03
C MET A 154 -5.92 -5.62 -14.34
N ASN A 155 -6.83 -4.99 -15.09
CA ASN A 155 -8.11 -4.52 -14.56
C ASN A 155 -9.00 -5.68 -14.11
N GLU A 156 -9.04 -6.78 -14.86
CA GLU A 156 -9.80 -7.99 -14.49
C GLU A 156 -9.27 -8.59 -13.18
N ASP A 157 -7.97 -8.88 -13.12
CA ASP A 157 -7.33 -9.44 -11.93
C ASP A 157 -7.54 -8.52 -10.71
N TRP A 158 -7.42 -7.19 -10.90
CA TRP A 158 -7.63 -6.20 -9.86
C TRP A 158 -9.06 -6.22 -9.32
N ASN A 159 -10.05 -6.19 -10.22
CA ASN A 159 -11.46 -6.20 -9.82
C ASN A 159 -11.83 -7.51 -9.12
N GLN A 160 -11.32 -8.65 -9.58
CA GLN A 160 -11.52 -9.94 -8.91
C GLN A 160 -10.98 -9.91 -7.48
N ALA A 161 -9.72 -9.48 -7.29
CA ALA A 161 -9.10 -9.36 -5.99
C ALA A 161 -9.86 -8.39 -5.07
N PHE A 162 -10.20 -7.21 -5.59
CA PHE A 162 -10.95 -6.19 -4.88
C PHE A 162 -12.31 -6.71 -4.39
N HIS A 163 -13.07 -7.38 -5.24
CA HIS A 163 -14.39 -7.91 -4.86
C HIS A 163 -14.29 -9.01 -3.79
N GLN A 164 -13.34 -9.92 -3.92
CA GLN A 164 -13.12 -10.99 -2.93
C GLN A 164 -12.72 -10.41 -1.56
N LEU A 165 -11.78 -9.46 -1.54
CA LEU A 165 -11.30 -8.82 -0.32
C LEU A 165 -12.39 -7.97 0.34
N SER A 166 -13.05 -7.09 -0.43
CA SER A 166 -14.12 -6.22 0.10
C SER A 166 -15.23 -7.04 0.75
N LYS A 167 -15.67 -8.13 0.08
CA LYS A 167 -16.69 -9.02 0.63
C LYS A 167 -16.25 -9.62 1.97
N THR A 168 -15.00 -10.05 2.09
CA THR A 168 -14.52 -10.73 3.30
C THR A 168 -14.28 -9.76 4.46
N ILE A 169 -13.66 -8.61 4.17
CA ILE A 169 -13.33 -7.57 5.16
C ILE A 169 -14.62 -7.01 5.78
N TYR A 170 -15.59 -6.61 4.96
CA TYR A 170 -16.80 -5.95 5.44
C TYR A 170 -17.94 -6.89 5.84
N SER A 171 -17.88 -8.19 5.56
CA SER A 171 -18.84 -9.17 6.10
C SER A 171 -18.50 -9.63 7.52
N SER A 172 -17.35 -9.22 8.04
CA SER A 172 -16.88 -9.57 9.38
C SER A 172 -17.41 -8.65 10.48
N TYR A 173 -18.22 -7.66 10.11
CA TYR A 173 -18.91 -6.67 10.97
C TYR A 173 -20.38 -6.60 10.57
#